data_AF-A0A1Y1W570-F1
#
_entry.id   AF-A0A1Y1W570-F1
#
_cell.length_a   1.000
_cell.length_b   1.000
_cell.length_c   1.000
_cell.angle_alpha   90.00
_cell.angle_beta   90.00
_cell.angle_gamma   90.00
#
_symmetry.space_group_name_H-M   'P 1'
#
loop_
_entity.id
_entity.type
_entity.pdbx_description
1 polymer ?
#
loop_
_entity_poly.entity_id
_entity_poly.type
_entity_poly.pdbx_seq_one_letter_code
_entity_poly.pdbx_strand_id
1 'polypeptide(L)'
;MASAIESLPQEAFNQIALELEAADLASLAMASRALNRLVGCDELWLEKVSADFGDRGYIVDLLAESGIDLTEHLAASTDLAPWRRQQPVQDTDDWTYTGFGIQCYRERYSRVFPASHDDSMRSTRAAETKLDEVKSMLRAGPQAGPEVFAEAAYRLILVQEYFPNSAESYYLLALMCYMLNAFKPSLDILAVGRAINAEFQPIHELMAEVSSIVSSAYGSEGETPLLNAAGSGLSPQVTKVLAIIFQRLDKDRDGVLNSSELAQMVKITNGQPAPAPMVSQLIGAFGGQVRTKTGRKLMGWDAESLTTFFLAQTLDDPKETRADLAKFGFDPKTLEPTAM
;
A
#
# COMPACT_ATOMS: atom_id res chain seq x y z
N MET A 1 -49.51 -14.75 16.76
CA MET A 1 -48.30 -14.90 17.59
C MET A 1 -47.13 -14.49 16.73
N ALA A 2 -46.38 -13.46 17.11
CA ALA A 2 -45.11 -13.17 16.43
C ALA A 2 -44.19 -14.37 16.66
N SER A 3 -43.52 -14.86 15.61
CA SER A 3 -42.56 -15.95 15.78
C SER A 3 -41.42 -15.45 16.68
N ALA A 4 -40.79 -16.35 17.46
CA ALA A 4 -39.72 -15.96 18.39
C ALA A 4 -38.57 -15.20 17.70
N ILE A 5 -38.37 -15.41 16.40
CA ILE A 5 -37.36 -14.71 15.61
C ILE A 5 -37.61 -13.21 15.53
N GLU A 6 -38.88 -12.76 15.46
CA GLU A 6 -39.27 -11.35 15.33
C GLU A 6 -38.99 -10.52 16.60
N SER A 7 -38.56 -11.17 17.68
CA SER A 7 -38.19 -10.52 18.95
C SER A 7 -36.69 -10.24 19.07
N LEU A 8 -35.89 -10.69 18.11
CA LEU A 8 -34.44 -10.45 18.10
C LEU A 8 -34.12 -8.96 17.83
N PRO A 9 -33.00 -8.44 18.36
CA PRO A 9 -32.53 -7.09 18.06
C PRO A 9 -32.09 -6.97 16.59
N GLN A 10 -32.10 -5.74 16.07
CA GLN A 10 -31.77 -5.46 14.67
C GLN A 10 -30.36 -5.92 14.29
N GLU A 11 -29.42 -5.77 15.21
CA GLU A 11 -28.03 -6.18 15.04
C GLU A 11 -27.92 -7.70 14.83
N ALA A 12 -28.74 -8.50 15.52
CA ALA A 12 -28.76 -9.94 15.33
C ALA A 12 -29.29 -10.32 13.93
N PHE A 13 -30.27 -9.59 13.41
CA PHE A 13 -30.74 -9.82 12.06
C PHE A 13 -29.72 -9.43 10.99
N ASN A 14 -28.98 -8.33 11.18
CA ASN A 14 -27.91 -7.95 10.27
C ASN A 14 -26.81 -9.04 10.24
N GLN A 15 -26.39 -9.52 11.40
CA GLN A 15 -25.41 -10.61 11.49
C GLN A 15 -25.92 -11.90 10.83
N ILE A 16 -27.17 -12.30 11.10
CA ILE A 16 -27.78 -13.46 10.43
C ILE A 16 -27.78 -13.28 8.90
N ALA A 17 -28.08 -12.08 8.41
CA ALA A 17 -28.12 -11.82 6.98
C ALA A 17 -26.72 -11.84 6.32
N LEU A 18 -25.69 -11.40 7.04
CA LEU A 18 -24.31 -11.47 6.55
C LEU A 18 -23.78 -12.91 6.54
N GLU A 19 -24.14 -13.73 7.53
CA GLU A 19 -23.63 -15.11 7.65
C GLU A 19 -24.35 -16.13 6.74
N LEU A 20 -25.62 -15.89 6.37
CA LEU A 20 -26.38 -16.81 5.53
C LEU A 20 -26.02 -16.68 4.05
N GLU A 21 -26.00 -17.80 3.32
CA GLU A 21 -25.94 -17.76 1.85
C GLU A 21 -27.16 -17.00 1.28
N ALA A 22 -26.99 -16.34 0.13
CA ALA A 22 -28.06 -15.51 -0.45
C ALA A 22 -29.38 -16.28 -0.68
N ALA A 23 -29.31 -17.55 -1.05
CA ALA A 23 -30.48 -18.41 -1.25
C ALA A 23 -31.19 -18.75 0.07
N ASP A 24 -30.42 -19.02 1.13
CA ASP A 24 -30.95 -19.30 2.47
C ASP A 24 -31.55 -18.04 3.09
N LEU A 25 -30.88 -16.89 2.92
CA LEU A 25 -31.37 -15.60 3.35
C LEU A 25 -32.71 -15.26 2.68
N ALA A 26 -32.83 -15.45 1.37
CA ALA A 26 -34.09 -15.24 0.64
C ALA A 26 -35.19 -16.18 1.16
N SER A 27 -34.85 -17.45 1.41
CA SER A 27 -35.78 -18.45 1.94
C SER A 27 -36.26 -18.09 3.35
N LEU A 28 -35.36 -17.66 4.23
CA LEU A 28 -35.67 -17.26 5.60
C LEU A 28 -36.45 -15.93 5.64
N ALA A 29 -36.16 -15.00 4.74
CA ALA A 29 -36.88 -13.75 4.59
C ALA A 29 -38.36 -13.96 4.23
N MET A 30 -38.73 -15.04 3.53
CA MET A 30 -40.14 -15.37 3.29
C MET A 30 -40.90 -15.68 4.59
N ALA A 31 -40.20 -16.12 5.64
CA ALA A 31 -40.78 -16.49 6.93
C ALA A 31 -40.64 -15.41 8.02
N SER A 32 -39.92 -14.30 7.76
CA SER A 32 -39.63 -13.23 8.73
C SER A 32 -39.78 -11.84 8.11
N ARG A 33 -40.64 -11.01 8.68
CA ARG A 33 -40.89 -9.64 8.19
C ARG A 33 -39.71 -8.70 8.42
N ALA A 34 -38.93 -8.93 9.47
CA ALA A 34 -37.70 -8.18 9.73
C ALA A 34 -36.65 -8.47 8.66
N LEU A 35 -36.40 -9.75 8.38
CA LEU A 35 -35.44 -10.17 7.34
C LEU A 35 -35.89 -9.79 5.93
N ASN A 36 -37.19 -9.89 5.63
CA ASN A 36 -37.74 -9.44 4.35
C ASN A 36 -37.44 -7.96 4.09
N ARG A 37 -37.62 -7.10 5.11
CA ARG A 37 -37.26 -5.67 5.00
C ARG A 37 -35.77 -5.47 4.78
N LEU A 38 -34.92 -6.23 5.48
CA LEU A 38 -33.48 -6.16 5.34
C LEU A 38 -32.99 -6.62 3.96
N VAL A 39 -33.58 -7.67 3.39
CA VAL A 39 -33.24 -8.16 2.05
C VAL A 39 -33.59 -7.15 0.96
N GLY A 40 -34.52 -6.23 1.22
CA GLY A 40 -34.78 -5.08 0.34
C GLY A 40 -33.81 -3.91 0.49
N CYS A 41 -32.86 -3.96 1.43
CA CYS A 41 -31.90 -2.90 1.71
C CYS A 41 -30.64 -3.06 0.85
N ASP A 42 -30.27 -2.03 0.09
CA ASP A 42 -29.08 -2.08 -0.77
C ASP A 42 -27.78 -2.14 0.05
N GLU A 43 -27.75 -1.44 1.18
CA GLU A 43 -26.60 -1.40 2.09
C GLU A 43 -26.21 -2.79 2.59
N LEU A 44 -27.20 -3.64 2.92
CA LEU A 44 -26.95 -5.02 3.35
C LEU A 44 -26.22 -5.80 2.27
N TRP A 45 -26.68 -5.70 1.01
CA TRP A 45 -26.08 -6.47 -0.07
C TRP A 45 -24.70 -5.95 -0.46
N LEU A 46 -24.46 -4.65 -0.35
CA LEU A 46 -23.12 -4.08 -0.51
C LEU A 46 -22.17 -4.55 0.60
N GLU A 47 -22.63 -4.57 1.85
CA GLU A 47 -21.87 -5.12 2.97
C GLU A 47 -21.59 -6.62 2.78
N LYS A 48 -22.59 -7.36 2.31
CA LYS A 48 -22.46 -8.79 1.97
C LYS A 48 -21.49 -9.04 0.82
N VAL A 49 -21.44 -8.17 -0.20
CA VAL A 49 -20.41 -8.25 -1.25
C VAL A 49 -19.02 -8.13 -0.65
N SER A 50 -18.81 -7.16 0.25
CA SER A 50 -17.51 -7.00 0.92
C SER A 50 -17.18 -8.16 1.85
N ALA A 51 -18.16 -8.72 2.55
CA ALA A 51 -17.98 -9.87 3.44
C ALA A 51 -17.65 -11.14 2.66
N ASP A 52 -18.42 -11.46 1.61
CA ASP A 52 -18.30 -12.72 0.88
C ASP A 52 -17.14 -12.70 -0.15
N PHE A 53 -16.82 -11.52 -0.70
CA PHE A 53 -15.86 -11.39 -1.81
C PHE A 53 -14.70 -10.42 -1.56
N GLY A 54 -14.61 -9.85 -0.36
CA GLY A 54 -13.59 -8.87 0.02
C GLY A 54 -13.95 -7.43 -0.36
N ASP A 55 -13.52 -6.49 0.50
CA ASP A 55 -13.70 -5.06 0.29
C ASP A 55 -12.69 -4.51 -0.72
N ARG A 56 -13.11 -4.50 -1.99
CA ARG A 56 -12.31 -3.95 -3.08
C ARG A 56 -12.13 -2.43 -2.96
N GLY A 57 -13.11 -1.72 -2.41
CA GLY A 57 -13.04 -0.26 -2.25
C GLY A 57 -11.88 0.12 -1.34
N TYR A 58 -11.79 -0.59 -0.21
CA TYR A 58 -10.67 -0.48 0.71
C TYR A 58 -9.31 -0.73 0.04
N ILE A 59 -9.18 -1.78 -0.78
CA ILE A 59 -7.92 -2.05 -1.50
C ILE A 59 -7.58 -0.91 -2.49
N VAL A 60 -8.56 -0.38 -3.21
CA VAL A 60 -8.35 0.75 -4.14
C VAL A 60 -7.91 2.01 -3.37
N ASP A 61 -8.50 2.28 -2.21
CA ASP A 61 -8.13 3.41 -1.36
C ASP A 61 -6.68 3.27 -0.86
N LEU A 62 -6.28 2.08 -0.41
CA LEU A 62 -4.89 1.80 -0.01
C LEU A 62 -3.88 1.97 -1.17
N LEU A 63 -4.26 1.60 -2.39
CA LEU A 63 -3.44 1.81 -3.58
C LEU A 63 -3.32 3.29 -3.92
N ALA A 64 -4.41 4.05 -3.82
CA ALA A 64 -4.38 5.50 -4.02
C ALA A 64 -3.49 6.20 -2.97
N GLU A 65 -3.55 5.78 -1.70
CA GLU A 65 -2.64 6.24 -0.63
C GLU A 65 -1.17 5.93 -0.95
N SER A 66 -0.92 4.87 -1.72
CA SER A 66 0.42 4.47 -2.18
C SER A 66 0.89 5.20 -3.44
N GLY A 67 0.08 6.11 -3.98
CA GLY A 67 0.37 6.83 -5.23
C GLY A 67 0.01 6.06 -6.51
N ILE A 68 -0.75 4.96 -6.40
CA ILE A 68 -1.25 4.19 -7.53
C ILE A 68 -2.69 4.61 -7.82
N ASP A 69 -2.86 5.56 -8.73
CA ASP A 69 -4.19 6.05 -9.13
C ASP A 69 -4.82 5.14 -10.19
N LEU A 70 -5.94 4.51 -9.82
CA LEU A 70 -6.73 3.65 -10.71
C LEU A 70 -7.92 4.36 -11.33
N THR A 71 -8.12 5.67 -11.08
CA THR A 71 -9.31 6.40 -11.50
C THR A 71 -9.59 6.26 -12.99
N GLU A 72 -8.58 6.44 -13.85
CA GLU A 72 -8.73 6.32 -15.30
C GLU A 72 -9.01 4.88 -15.76
N HIS A 73 -8.28 3.91 -15.21
CA HIS A 73 -8.44 2.48 -15.55
C HIS A 73 -9.81 1.96 -15.15
N LEU A 74 -10.24 2.31 -13.92
CA LEU A 74 -11.58 2.06 -13.46
C LEU A 74 -12.54 2.78 -14.39
N ALA A 75 -12.40 4.09 -14.62
CA ALA A 75 -13.30 4.88 -15.45
C ALA A 75 -13.56 4.27 -16.85
N ALA A 76 -12.53 3.77 -17.51
CA ALA A 76 -12.60 3.18 -18.83
C ALA A 76 -13.19 1.75 -18.87
N SER A 77 -13.27 1.07 -17.73
CA SER A 77 -13.60 -0.35 -17.70
C SER A 77 -15.11 -0.64 -17.80
N THR A 78 -15.47 -1.51 -18.73
CA THR A 78 -16.83 -2.06 -18.91
C THR A 78 -17.08 -3.26 -18.01
N ASP A 79 -16.05 -4.05 -17.71
CA ASP A 79 -16.13 -5.22 -16.80
C ASP A 79 -16.48 -4.78 -15.39
N LEU A 80 -16.21 -3.52 -15.10
CA LEU A 80 -16.30 -2.86 -13.83
C LEU A 80 -17.39 -1.77 -13.81
N ALA A 81 -18.34 -1.80 -14.76
CA ALA A 81 -19.44 -0.85 -14.85
C ALA A 81 -20.56 -0.99 -13.78
N PRO A 82 -20.87 -2.17 -13.21
CA PRO A 82 -22.06 -2.34 -12.35
C PRO A 82 -22.04 -1.49 -11.10
N TRP A 83 -20.94 -1.47 -10.35
CA TRP A 83 -20.81 -0.68 -9.12
C TRP A 83 -20.89 0.84 -9.31
N ARG A 84 -20.80 1.32 -10.56
CA ARG A 84 -20.86 2.75 -10.87
C ARG A 84 -22.28 3.24 -11.14
N ARG A 85 -23.21 2.34 -11.46
CA ARG A 85 -24.59 2.72 -11.75
C ARG A 85 -25.39 2.81 -10.45
N GLN A 86 -25.47 4.01 -9.87
CA GLN A 86 -26.56 4.37 -8.92
C GLN A 86 -27.98 4.29 -9.55
N GLN A 87 -28.16 3.59 -10.68
CA GLN A 87 -29.44 3.45 -11.33
C GLN A 87 -29.85 1.99 -11.29
N PRO A 88 -30.99 1.68 -10.64
CA PRO A 88 -31.53 0.33 -10.63
C PRO A 88 -31.80 -0.11 -12.07
N VAL A 89 -31.24 -1.26 -12.45
CA VAL A 89 -31.59 -1.89 -13.72
C VAL A 89 -32.97 -2.50 -13.56
N GLN A 90 -33.93 -2.01 -14.36
CA GLN A 90 -35.19 -2.74 -14.55
C GLN A 90 -34.89 -3.92 -15.47
N ASP A 91 -34.92 -5.14 -14.94
CA ASP A 91 -35.26 -6.27 -15.79
C ASP A 91 -36.02 -7.38 -15.07
N THR A 92 -36.86 -8.03 -15.87
CA THR A 92 -37.90 -9.00 -15.54
C THR A 92 -37.31 -10.39 -15.40
N ASP A 93 -37.33 -10.96 -14.19
CA ASP A 93 -37.96 -12.27 -13.90
C ASP A 93 -37.58 -12.76 -12.48
N ASP A 94 -38.65 -13.07 -11.73
CA ASP A 94 -38.77 -14.08 -10.69
C ASP A 94 -37.75 -14.13 -9.52
N TRP A 95 -37.47 -12.99 -8.88
CA TRP A 95 -37.22 -12.86 -7.43
C TRP A 95 -37.55 -11.41 -7.03
N THR A 96 -38.43 -11.17 -6.07
CA THR A 96 -39.08 -9.86 -5.75
C THR A 96 -38.17 -8.75 -5.18
N TYR A 97 -36.85 -8.88 -5.25
CA TYR A 97 -35.90 -7.86 -4.78
C TYR A 97 -35.02 -7.39 -5.94
N THR A 98 -35.22 -6.15 -6.38
CA THR A 98 -34.58 -5.55 -7.57
C THR A 98 -33.69 -4.34 -7.21
N GLY A 99 -33.11 -4.34 -6.01
CA GLY A 99 -32.18 -3.31 -5.55
C GLY A 99 -30.84 -3.34 -6.27
N PHE A 100 -30.13 -2.21 -6.24
CA PHE A 100 -28.80 -2.09 -6.82
C PHE A 100 -27.78 -3.01 -6.13
N GLY A 101 -27.84 -3.11 -4.80
CA GLY A 101 -26.91 -3.91 -4.00
C GLY A 101 -27.04 -5.39 -4.32
N ILE A 102 -28.28 -5.91 -4.40
CA ILE A 102 -28.52 -7.32 -4.73
C ILE A 102 -28.09 -7.65 -6.16
N GLN A 103 -28.21 -6.71 -7.10
CA GLN A 103 -27.71 -6.90 -8.46
C GLN A 103 -26.17 -7.00 -8.46
N CYS A 104 -25.48 -6.09 -7.76
CA CYS A 104 -24.02 -6.15 -7.61
C CYS A 104 -23.57 -7.49 -7.02
N TYR A 105 -24.29 -7.97 -5.98
CA TYR A 105 -24.01 -9.26 -5.37
C TYR A 105 -24.19 -10.41 -6.38
N ARG A 106 -25.31 -10.46 -7.10
CA ARG A 106 -25.58 -11.52 -8.10
C ARG A 106 -24.55 -11.56 -9.20
N GLU A 107 -24.20 -10.41 -9.76
CA GLU A 107 -23.22 -10.33 -10.82
C GLU A 107 -21.85 -10.80 -10.34
N ARG A 108 -21.40 -10.37 -9.15
CA ARG A 108 -20.13 -10.82 -8.59
C ARG A 108 -20.16 -12.31 -8.24
N TYR A 109 -21.24 -12.79 -7.62
CA TYR A 109 -21.45 -14.20 -7.35
C TYR A 109 -21.35 -15.05 -8.63
N SER A 110 -21.98 -14.60 -9.74
CA SER A 110 -21.93 -15.34 -11.01
C SER A 110 -20.54 -15.41 -11.65
N ARG A 111 -19.65 -14.44 -11.35
CA ARG A 111 -18.25 -14.44 -11.80
C ARG A 111 -17.39 -15.39 -10.97
N VAL A 112 -17.60 -15.37 -9.65
CA VAL A 112 -16.85 -16.22 -8.70
C VAL A 112 -17.30 -17.68 -8.76
N PHE A 113 -18.60 -17.90 -8.98
CA PHE A 113 -19.21 -19.22 -9.10
C PHE A 113 -19.92 -19.37 -10.45
N PRO A 114 -19.17 -19.57 -11.55
CA PRO A 114 -19.76 -19.73 -12.88
C PRO A 114 -20.66 -20.96 -12.96
N ALA A 115 -21.78 -20.83 -13.67
CA ALA A 115 -22.74 -21.92 -13.83
C ALA A 115 -22.20 -23.11 -14.63
N SER A 116 -21.19 -22.89 -15.49
CA SER A 116 -20.60 -23.94 -16.33
C SER A 116 -19.12 -24.17 -16.00
N HIS A 117 -18.70 -25.43 -16.11
CA HIS A 117 -17.28 -25.81 -15.92
C HIS A 117 -16.37 -25.15 -16.97
N ASP A 118 -16.86 -24.98 -18.20
CA ASP A 118 -16.09 -24.34 -19.28
C ASP A 118 -15.84 -22.86 -19.02
N ASP A 119 -16.80 -22.15 -18.40
CA ASP A 119 -16.65 -20.74 -18.03
C ASP A 119 -15.71 -20.57 -16.82
N SER A 120 -15.79 -21.51 -15.86
CA SER A 120 -14.83 -21.59 -14.75
C SER A 120 -13.40 -21.78 -15.27
N MET A 121 -13.17 -22.77 -16.13
CA MET A 121 -11.84 -23.04 -16.73
C MET A 121 -11.31 -21.86 -17.55
N ARG A 122 -12.18 -21.16 -18.30
CA ARG A 122 -11.80 -19.95 -19.03
C ARG A 122 -11.39 -18.82 -18.10
N SER A 123 -12.15 -18.60 -17.03
CA SER A 123 -11.87 -17.56 -16.03
C SER A 123 -10.55 -17.83 -15.31
N THR A 124 -10.28 -19.09 -14.94
CA THR A 124 -9.02 -19.49 -14.30
C THR A 124 -7.83 -19.21 -15.21
N ARG A 125 -7.86 -19.66 -16.46
CA ARG A 125 -6.77 -19.38 -17.42
C ARG A 125 -6.56 -17.89 -17.66
N ALA A 126 -7.66 -17.13 -17.74
CA ALA A 126 -7.60 -15.68 -17.93
C ALA A 126 -7.03 -14.95 -16.70
N ALA A 127 -7.22 -15.48 -15.50
CA ALA A 127 -6.61 -14.95 -14.27
C ALA A 127 -5.13 -15.33 -14.16
N GLU A 128 -4.77 -16.58 -14.43
CA GLU A 128 -3.37 -17.04 -14.48
C GLU A 128 -2.55 -16.21 -15.48
N THR A 129 -3.10 -15.98 -16.67
CA THR A 129 -2.45 -15.14 -17.70
C THR A 129 -2.21 -13.72 -17.18
N LYS A 130 -3.19 -13.10 -16.51
CA LYS A 130 -3.03 -11.76 -15.92
C LYS A 130 -2.00 -11.75 -14.80
N LEU A 131 -1.97 -12.77 -13.95
CA LEU A 131 -0.96 -12.89 -12.89
C LEU A 131 0.45 -12.99 -13.48
N ASP A 132 0.64 -13.78 -14.52
CA ASP A 132 1.92 -13.92 -15.20
C ASP A 132 2.37 -12.64 -15.91
N GLU A 133 1.43 -11.92 -16.55
CA GLU A 133 1.69 -10.61 -17.13
C GLU A 133 2.12 -9.60 -16.06
N VAL A 134 1.40 -9.52 -14.94
CA VAL A 134 1.74 -8.64 -13.82
C VAL A 134 3.12 -8.98 -13.26
N LYS A 135 3.40 -10.26 -13.01
CA LYS A 135 4.74 -10.71 -12.57
C LYS A 135 5.81 -10.25 -13.55
N SER A 136 5.56 -10.33 -14.85
CA SER A 136 6.49 -9.85 -15.88
C SER A 136 6.70 -8.34 -15.81
N MET A 137 5.62 -7.56 -15.64
CA MET A 137 5.68 -6.11 -15.47
C MET A 137 6.52 -5.71 -14.26
N LEU A 138 6.33 -6.41 -13.13
CA LEU A 138 7.02 -6.11 -11.87
C LEU A 138 8.50 -6.56 -11.87
N ARG A 139 8.99 -7.31 -12.87
CA ARG A 139 10.43 -7.64 -13.00
C ARG A 139 11.30 -6.41 -13.21
N ALA A 140 10.74 -5.32 -13.76
CA ALA A 140 11.45 -4.05 -13.88
C ALA A 140 11.69 -3.38 -12.50
N GLY A 141 11.01 -3.85 -11.45
CA GLY A 141 11.16 -3.36 -10.09
C GLY A 141 10.72 -1.90 -9.93
N PRO A 142 11.30 -1.16 -8.98
CA PRO A 142 10.96 0.25 -8.70
C PRO A 142 11.22 1.21 -9.88
N GLN A 143 11.96 0.79 -10.90
CA GLN A 143 12.22 1.59 -12.10
C GLN A 143 11.03 1.60 -13.07
N ALA A 144 10.01 0.78 -12.81
CA ALA A 144 8.74 0.84 -13.53
C ALA A 144 8.07 2.19 -13.26
N GLY A 145 7.62 2.87 -14.31
CA GLY A 145 6.88 4.12 -14.16
C GLY A 145 5.54 3.93 -13.43
N PRO A 146 4.93 5.00 -12.89
CA PRO A 146 3.66 4.92 -12.15
C PRO A 146 2.52 4.30 -12.98
N GLU A 147 2.52 4.51 -14.30
CA GLU A 147 1.56 3.92 -15.24
C GLU A 147 1.62 2.39 -15.25
N VAL A 148 2.82 1.80 -15.14
CA VAL A 148 3.00 0.35 -15.10
C VAL A 148 2.41 -0.22 -13.81
N PHE A 149 2.59 0.47 -12.69
CA PHE A 149 1.96 0.08 -11.43
C PHE A 149 0.45 0.20 -11.48
N ALA A 150 -0.10 1.29 -12.03
CA ALA A 150 -1.55 1.44 -12.18
C ALA A 150 -2.17 0.32 -13.03
N GLU A 151 -1.58 0.02 -14.17
CA GLU A 151 -2.06 -1.06 -15.04
C GLU A 151 -1.91 -2.45 -14.37
N ALA A 152 -0.80 -2.70 -13.68
CA ALA A 152 -0.60 -3.96 -12.95
C ALA A 152 -1.63 -4.14 -11.83
N ALA A 153 -1.85 -3.11 -11.01
CA ALA A 153 -2.86 -3.12 -9.95
C ALA A 153 -4.26 -3.33 -10.53
N TYR A 154 -4.62 -2.63 -11.60
CA TYR A 154 -5.91 -2.80 -12.27
C TYR A 154 -6.12 -4.26 -12.71
N ARG A 155 -5.12 -4.91 -13.30
CA ARG A 155 -5.19 -6.34 -13.67
C ARG A 155 -5.39 -7.27 -12.46
N LEU A 156 -4.74 -6.98 -11.34
CA LEU A 156 -4.93 -7.75 -10.10
C LEU A 156 -6.32 -7.55 -9.50
N ILE A 157 -6.86 -6.33 -9.56
CA ILE A 157 -8.26 -6.07 -9.19
C ILE A 157 -9.21 -6.88 -10.08
N LEU A 158 -8.95 -6.98 -11.39
CA LEU A 158 -9.73 -7.85 -12.27
C LEU A 158 -9.59 -9.33 -11.91
N VAL A 159 -8.44 -9.80 -11.43
CA VAL A 159 -8.28 -11.18 -10.94
C VAL A 159 -9.18 -11.40 -9.72
N GLN A 160 -9.24 -10.45 -8.78
CA GLN A 160 -10.05 -10.54 -7.57
C GLN A 160 -11.57 -10.55 -7.83
N GLU A 161 -12.02 -10.05 -8.98
CA GLU A 161 -13.44 -10.16 -9.39
C GLU A 161 -13.89 -11.61 -9.61
N TYR A 162 -12.97 -12.47 -10.06
CA TYR A 162 -13.25 -13.89 -10.31
C TYR A 162 -12.70 -14.79 -9.20
N PHE A 163 -11.58 -14.38 -8.59
CA PHE A 163 -10.86 -15.13 -7.57
C PHE A 163 -10.57 -14.24 -6.36
N PRO A 164 -11.59 -13.84 -5.59
CA PRO A 164 -11.43 -12.97 -4.42
C PRO A 164 -10.53 -13.61 -3.34
N ASN A 165 -10.41 -14.94 -3.36
CA ASN A 165 -9.56 -15.71 -2.46
C ASN A 165 -8.12 -15.95 -2.99
N SER A 166 -7.71 -15.24 -4.06
CA SER A 166 -6.36 -15.35 -4.59
C SER A 166 -5.35 -14.61 -3.71
N ALA A 167 -4.76 -15.31 -2.74
CA ALA A 167 -3.72 -14.76 -1.87
C ALA A 167 -2.53 -14.18 -2.64
N GLU A 168 -2.19 -14.78 -3.79
CA GLU A 168 -1.14 -14.29 -4.68
C GLU A 168 -1.47 -12.88 -5.23
N SER A 169 -2.74 -12.57 -5.51
CA SER A 169 -3.13 -11.23 -5.96
C SER A 169 -2.87 -10.16 -4.89
N TYR A 170 -3.21 -10.44 -3.62
CA TYR A 170 -2.95 -9.52 -2.52
C TYR A 170 -1.46 -9.37 -2.25
N TYR A 171 -0.69 -10.46 -2.33
CA TYR A 171 0.76 -10.41 -2.23
C TYR A 171 1.38 -9.47 -3.28
N LEU A 172 0.96 -9.59 -4.55
CA LEU A 172 1.50 -8.75 -5.62
C LEU A 172 1.10 -7.26 -5.46
N LEU A 173 -0.14 -6.98 -5.02
CA LEU A 173 -0.58 -5.62 -4.69
C LEU A 173 0.25 -5.02 -3.54
N ALA A 174 0.48 -5.81 -2.48
CA ALA A 174 1.31 -5.38 -1.36
C ALA A 174 2.78 -5.18 -1.75
N LEU A 175 3.31 -6.03 -2.63
CA LEU A 175 4.66 -5.92 -3.18
C LEU A 175 4.82 -4.62 -3.97
N MET A 176 3.80 -4.20 -4.71
CA MET A 176 3.81 -2.90 -5.40
C MET A 176 3.84 -1.74 -4.41
N CYS A 177 3.01 -1.78 -3.37
CA CYS A 177 3.04 -0.76 -2.31
C CYS A 177 4.42 -0.73 -1.62
N TYR A 178 5.02 -1.90 -1.38
CA TYR A 178 6.37 -2.02 -0.85
C TYR A 178 7.42 -1.38 -1.76
N MET A 179 7.41 -1.66 -3.06
CA MET A 179 8.34 -1.05 -4.03
C MET A 179 8.20 0.48 -4.13
N LEU A 180 7.03 1.02 -3.77
CA LEU A 180 6.76 2.46 -3.71
C LEU A 180 7.01 3.06 -2.32
N ASN A 181 7.60 2.29 -1.39
CA ASN A 181 7.82 2.66 0.01
C ASN A 181 6.54 2.99 0.80
N ALA A 182 5.38 2.55 0.32
CA ALA A 182 4.08 2.67 0.98
C ALA A 182 3.89 1.49 1.96
N PHE A 183 4.70 1.46 3.02
CA PHE A 183 4.79 0.30 3.91
C PHE A 183 3.49 0.00 4.68
N LYS A 184 2.76 1.03 5.12
CA LYS A 184 1.51 0.83 5.84
C LYS A 184 0.42 0.21 4.93
N PRO A 185 0.11 0.80 3.76
CA PRO A 185 -0.76 0.13 2.79
C PRO A 185 -0.32 -1.28 2.42
N SER A 186 0.99 -1.52 2.28
CA SER A 186 1.53 -2.86 2.05
C SER A 186 1.15 -3.83 3.18
N LEU A 187 1.36 -3.47 4.45
CA LEU A 187 0.99 -4.30 5.60
C LEU A 187 -0.52 -4.54 5.70
N ASP A 188 -1.34 -3.53 5.43
CA ASP A 188 -2.79 -3.63 5.47
C ASP A 188 -3.30 -4.61 4.40
N ILE A 189 -2.78 -4.53 3.17
CA ILE A 189 -3.09 -5.50 2.09
C ILE A 189 -2.61 -6.91 2.44
N LEU A 190 -1.42 -7.05 3.03
CA LEU A 190 -0.90 -8.36 3.47
C LEU A 190 -1.78 -8.98 4.56
N ALA A 191 -2.32 -8.16 5.47
CA ALA A 191 -3.24 -8.64 6.49
C ALA A 191 -4.52 -9.22 5.89
N VAL A 192 -5.07 -8.58 4.85
CA VAL A 192 -6.22 -9.10 4.08
C VAL A 192 -5.85 -10.42 3.40
N GLY A 193 -4.73 -10.47 2.68
CA GLY A 193 -4.27 -11.69 2.01
C GLY A 193 -4.02 -12.86 2.98
N ARG A 194 -3.51 -12.57 4.19
CA ARG A 194 -3.29 -13.57 5.25
C ARG A 194 -4.60 -14.10 5.83
N ALA A 195 -5.61 -13.24 5.98
CA ALA A 195 -6.94 -13.67 6.43
C ALA A 195 -7.59 -14.65 5.43
N ILE A 196 -7.27 -14.50 4.14
CA ILE A 196 -7.75 -15.37 3.06
C ILE A 196 -6.98 -16.68 3.01
N ASN A 197 -5.64 -16.63 3.07
CA ASN A 197 -4.80 -17.83 3.09
C ASN A 197 -3.64 -17.66 4.07
N ALA A 198 -3.82 -18.20 5.27
CA ALA A 198 -2.83 -18.15 6.34
C ALA A 198 -1.57 -18.96 6.05
N GLU A 199 -1.57 -19.86 5.07
CA GLU A 199 -0.43 -20.74 4.74
C GLU A 199 0.39 -20.23 3.54
N PHE A 200 -0.03 -19.13 2.89
CA PHE A 200 0.65 -18.60 1.72
C PHE A 200 1.97 -17.91 2.11
N GLN A 201 3.06 -18.68 2.09
CA GLN A 201 4.39 -18.29 2.56
C GLN A 201 4.92 -16.92 2.07
N PRO A 202 4.75 -16.51 0.79
CA PRO A 202 5.23 -15.21 0.32
C PRO A 202 4.67 -14.01 1.10
N ILE A 203 3.43 -14.12 1.61
CA ILE A 203 2.84 -13.06 2.45
C ILE A 203 3.59 -12.93 3.77
N HIS A 204 3.94 -14.06 4.41
CA HIS A 204 4.66 -14.03 5.70
C HIS A 204 6.05 -13.43 5.55
N GLU A 205 6.76 -13.79 4.48
CA GLU A 205 8.10 -13.29 4.18
C GLU A 205 8.08 -11.78 3.96
N LEU A 206 7.22 -11.30 3.07
CA LEU A 206 7.10 -9.87 2.81
C LEU A 206 6.58 -9.09 4.04
N MET A 207 5.62 -9.64 4.78
CA MET A 207 5.10 -8.99 5.99
C MET A 207 6.17 -8.86 7.07
N ALA A 208 7.04 -9.87 7.24
CA ALA A 208 8.16 -9.81 8.17
C ALA A 208 9.21 -8.78 7.74
N GLU A 209 9.52 -8.72 6.44
CA GLU A 209 10.44 -7.73 5.85
C GLU A 209 9.93 -6.30 6.06
N VAL A 210 8.69 -6.01 5.63
CA VAL A 210 8.06 -4.70 5.78
C VAL A 210 7.94 -4.31 7.26
N SER A 211 7.57 -5.25 8.14
CA SER A 211 7.50 -4.98 9.59
C SER A 211 8.87 -4.67 10.20
N SER A 212 9.94 -5.35 9.74
CA SER A 212 11.32 -5.04 10.14
C SER A 212 11.72 -3.62 9.70
N ILE A 213 11.36 -3.22 8.48
CA ILE A 213 11.64 -1.88 7.96
C ILE A 213 10.86 -0.84 8.76
N VAL A 214 9.54 -1.02 8.94
CA VAL A 214 8.69 -0.12 9.72
C VAL A 214 9.19 0.02 11.16
N SER A 215 9.48 -1.08 11.85
CA SER A 215 9.99 -1.01 13.23
C SER A 215 11.33 -0.26 13.32
N SER A 216 12.24 -0.48 12.37
CA SER A 216 13.53 0.23 12.35
C SER A 216 13.41 1.72 11.98
N ALA A 217 12.49 2.06 11.07
CA ALA A 217 12.26 3.41 10.58
C ALA A 217 11.42 4.27 11.54
N TYR A 218 10.40 3.71 12.19
CA TYR A 218 9.55 4.42 13.15
C TYR A 218 10.01 4.27 14.60
N GLY A 219 10.98 3.40 14.86
CA GLY A 219 11.51 3.14 16.20
C GLY A 219 10.61 2.19 16.99
N SER A 220 11.25 1.38 17.83
CA SER A 220 10.60 0.59 18.89
C SER A 220 10.66 1.30 20.24
N GLU A 221 10.15 0.69 21.31
CA GLU A 221 10.16 1.28 22.66
C GLU A 221 11.60 1.62 23.10
N GLY A 222 11.90 2.92 23.24
CA GLY A 222 13.23 3.44 23.56
C GLY A 222 14.12 3.81 22.35
N GLU A 223 13.65 3.62 21.12
CA GLU A 223 14.36 4.04 19.90
C GLU A 223 13.67 5.26 19.29
N THR A 224 14.49 6.25 18.91
CA THR A 224 13.99 7.44 18.24
C THR A 224 13.59 7.10 16.80
N PRO A 225 12.39 7.52 16.35
CA PRO A 225 11.97 7.36 14.97
C PRO A 225 12.93 8.05 13.99
N LEU A 226 13.25 7.40 12.88
CA LEU A 226 13.98 8.00 11.77
C LEU A 226 13.06 8.79 10.84
N LEU A 227 11.82 8.32 10.67
CA LEU A 227 10.78 8.98 9.87
C LEU A 227 9.80 9.76 10.74
N ASN A 228 9.13 10.73 10.14
CA ASN A 228 8.01 11.44 10.77
C ASN A 228 6.76 10.53 10.86
N ALA A 229 5.73 10.98 11.56
CA ALA A 229 4.51 10.18 11.75
C ALA A 229 3.76 9.86 10.44
N ALA A 230 3.99 10.64 9.37
CA ALA A 230 3.38 10.43 8.06
C ALA A 230 4.22 9.52 7.15
N GLY A 231 5.45 9.13 7.54
CA GLY A 231 6.37 8.35 6.71
C GLY A 231 6.98 9.08 5.51
N SER A 232 6.50 10.28 5.20
CA SER A 232 6.87 11.04 3.99
C SER A 232 8.16 11.85 4.13
N GLY A 233 8.79 11.84 5.31
CA GLY A 233 10.02 12.59 5.56
C GLY A 233 10.71 12.15 6.84
N LEU A 234 11.92 12.66 7.05
CA LEU A 234 12.71 12.38 8.25
C LEU A 234 12.05 12.97 9.51
N SER A 235 12.29 12.32 10.65
CA SER A 235 11.79 12.78 11.94
C SER A 235 12.47 14.10 12.33
N PRO A 236 11.81 14.94 13.15
CA PRO A 236 12.41 16.18 13.62
C PRO A 236 13.76 16.00 14.33
N GLN A 237 13.96 14.84 14.97
CA GLN A 237 15.21 14.55 15.66
C GLN A 237 16.34 14.22 14.66
N VAL A 238 16.06 13.42 13.63
CA VAL A 238 17.03 13.18 12.55
C VAL A 238 17.39 14.49 11.85
N THR A 239 16.42 15.35 11.53
CA THR A 239 16.71 16.66 10.90
C THR A 239 17.64 17.52 11.75
N LYS A 240 17.48 17.52 13.08
CA LYS A 240 18.41 18.21 13.99
C LYS A 240 19.82 17.61 13.95
N VAL A 241 19.92 16.29 13.97
CA VAL A 241 21.21 15.57 13.87
C VAL A 241 21.91 15.88 12.55
N LEU A 242 21.19 15.83 11.43
CA LEU A 242 21.73 16.16 10.12
C LEU A 242 22.18 17.61 10.01
N ALA A 243 21.45 18.55 10.64
CA ALA A 243 21.90 19.95 10.71
C ALA A 243 23.22 20.10 11.48
N ILE A 244 23.44 19.33 12.54
CA ILE A 244 24.71 19.31 13.28
C ILE A 244 25.82 18.70 12.42
N ILE A 245 25.54 17.58 11.75
CA ILE A 245 26.50 16.92 10.84
C ILE A 245 26.90 17.87 9.71
N PHE A 246 25.92 18.53 9.09
CA PHE A 246 26.15 19.53 8.05
C PHE A 246 27.11 20.62 8.54
N GLN A 247 26.84 21.22 9.70
CA GLN A 247 27.70 22.27 10.27
C GLN A 247 29.11 21.79 10.63
N ARG A 248 29.30 20.50 10.93
CA ARG A 248 30.62 19.90 11.18
C ARG A 248 31.41 19.66 9.89
N LEU A 249 30.71 19.39 8.79
CA LEU A 249 31.30 19.12 7.48
C LEU A 249 31.56 20.39 6.68
N ASP A 250 30.69 21.39 6.78
CA ASP A 250 30.78 22.72 6.15
C ASP A 250 31.85 23.57 6.86
N LYS A 251 33.12 23.37 6.47
CA LYS A 251 34.28 23.95 7.15
C LYS A 251 34.45 25.42 6.81
N ASP A 252 34.15 25.81 5.59
CA ASP A 252 34.24 27.19 5.14
C ASP A 252 32.97 28.00 5.45
N ARG A 253 31.91 27.33 5.94
CA ARG A 253 30.64 27.93 6.40
C ARG A 253 29.94 28.70 5.31
N ASP A 254 30.07 28.25 4.07
CA ASP A 254 29.42 28.87 2.92
C ASP A 254 27.97 28.36 2.71
N GLY A 255 27.56 27.36 3.50
CA GLY A 255 26.25 26.75 3.45
C GLY A 255 26.10 25.70 2.37
N VAL A 256 27.20 25.22 1.76
CA VAL A 256 27.22 24.24 0.68
C VAL A 256 28.40 23.27 0.85
N LEU A 257 28.11 21.98 1.06
CA LEU A 257 29.13 20.95 1.08
C LEU A 257 29.72 20.75 -0.32
N ASN A 258 30.95 21.20 -0.50
CA ASN A 258 31.68 21.05 -1.76
C ASN A 258 32.25 19.63 -1.92
N SER A 259 32.91 19.35 -3.06
CA SER A 259 33.46 18.01 -3.34
C SER A 259 34.46 17.51 -2.28
N SER A 260 35.24 18.40 -1.65
CA SER A 260 36.18 17.98 -0.60
C SER A 260 35.47 17.58 0.68
N GLU A 261 34.41 18.29 1.05
CA GLU A 261 33.65 18.04 2.28
C GLU A 261 32.76 16.80 2.13
N LEU A 262 32.15 16.61 0.95
CA LEU A 262 31.44 15.38 0.62
C LEU A 262 32.37 14.17 0.55
N ALA A 263 33.59 14.32 0.02
CA ALA A 263 34.58 13.24 0.08
C ALA A 263 34.94 12.88 1.53
N GLN A 264 34.98 13.86 2.43
CA GLN A 264 35.19 13.63 3.86
C GLN A 264 33.99 12.93 4.51
N MET A 265 32.75 13.31 4.14
CA MET A 265 31.53 12.63 4.59
C MET A 265 31.59 11.14 4.23
N VAL A 266 31.88 10.82 2.97
CA VAL A 266 31.98 9.42 2.51
C VAL A 266 33.13 8.69 3.19
N LYS A 267 34.25 9.38 3.50
CA LYS A 267 35.34 8.79 4.26
C LYS A 267 34.93 8.42 5.69
N ILE A 268 34.08 9.23 6.33
CA ILE A 268 33.57 8.94 7.67
C ILE A 268 32.63 7.73 7.63
N THR A 269 31.75 7.65 6.63
CA THR A 269 30.78 6.55 6.53
C THR A 269 31.41 5.23 6.06
N ASN A 270 32.29 5.27 5.07
CA ASN A 270 32.84 4.06 4.45
C ASN A 270 34.26 3.70 4.92
N GLY A 271 34.89 4.54 5.75
CA GLY A 271 36.26 4.37 6.24
C GLY A 271 37.35 4.60 5.18
N GLN A 272 36.99 4.79 3.91
CA GLN A 272 37.92 5.00 2.79
C GLN A 272 37.60 6.27 2.01
N PRO A 273 38.60 6.97 1.43
CA PRO A 273 38.36 8.14 0.60
C PRO A 273 37.55 7.77 -0.65
N ALA A 274 36.50 8.54 -0.94
CA ALA A 274 35.73 8.36 -2.17
C ALA A 274 36.54 8.81 -3.42
N PRO A 275 36.52 8.04 -4.52
CA PRO A 275 37.03 8.50 -5.80
C PRO A 275 36.29 9.77 -6.27
N ALA A 276 37.01 10.73 -6.85
CA ALA A 276 36.42 11.99 -7.35
C ALA A 276 35.22 11.81 -8.32
N PRO A 277 35.19 10.80 -9.22
CA PRO A 277 34.03 10.53 -10.06
C PRO A 277 32.77 10.18 -9.25
N MET A 278 32.91 9.41 -8.17
CA MET A 278 31.80 9.03 -7.30
C MET A 278 31.24 10.24 -6.58
N VAL A 279 32.10 11.11 -6.04
CA VAL A 279 31.65 12.36 -5.39
C VAL A 279 30.94 13.28 -6.38
N SER A 280 31.42 13.35 -7.62
CA SER A 280 30.77 14.14 -8.67
C SER A 280 29.39 13.59 -9.02
N GLN A 281 29.23 12.26 -9.06
CA GLN A 281 27.93 11.61 -9.25
C GLN A 281 26.98 11.88 -8.08
N LEU A 282 27.46 11.81 -6.84
CA LEU A 282 26.68 12.16 -5.65
C LEU A 282 26.19 13.62 -5.69
N ILE A 283 27.08 14.56 -6.04
CA ILE A 283 26.69 15.97 -6.23
C ILE A 283 25.58 16.09 -7.27
N GLY A 284 25.71 15.39 -8.41
CA GLY A 284 24.70 15.41 -9.47
C GLY A 284 23.37 14.75 -9.10
N ALA A 285 23.37 13.77 -8.20
CA ALA A 285 22.17 13.02 -7.83
C ALA A 285 21.25 13.78 -6.85
N PHE A 286 21.82 14.44 -5.85
CA PHE A 286 21.04 15.06 -4.75
C PHE A 286 21.23 16.56 -4.59
N GLY A 287 22.20 17.16 -5.29
CA GLY A 287 22.45 18.59 -5.23
C GLY A 287 22.66 19.19 -6.61
N GLY A 288 23.73 19.96 -6.76
CA GLY A 288 24.06 20.62 -8.01
C GLY A 288 24.41 22.07 -7.77
N GLN A 289 23.87 22.97 -8.60
CA GLN A 289 24.15 24.40 -8.47
C GLN A 289 23.25 25.04 -7.40
N VAL A 290 23.76 25.16 -6.19
CA VAL A 290 23.08 25.77 -5.05
C VAL A 290 23.36 27.27 -5.04
N ARG A 291 22.32 28.07 -4.75
CA ARG A 291 22.45 29.52 -4.56
C ARG A 291 22.56 29.85 -3.08
N THR A 292 23.72 30.34 -2.65
CA THR A 292 23.95 30.71 -1.25
C THR A 292 23.14 31.94 -0.84
N LYS A 293 23.05 32.18 0.47
CA LYS A 293 22.42 33.40 1.03
C LYS A 293 23.07 34.70 0.53
N THR A 294 24.34 34.66 0.14
CA THR A 294 25.05 35.80 -0.45
C THR A 294 24.82 35.95 -1.95
N GLY A 295 23.96 35.10 -2.54
CA GLY A 295 23.64 35.08 -3.96
C GLY A 295 24.69 34.40 -4.85
N ARG A 296 25.74 33.81 -4.28
CA ARG A 296 26.76 33.07 -5.04
C ARG A 296 26.20 31.73 -5.49
N LYS A 297 26.64 31.25 -6.64
CA LYS A 297 26.29 29.92 -7.16
C LYS A 297 27.46 28.99 -6.91
N LEU A 298 27.24 27.95 -6.12
CA LEU A 298 28.24 26.95 -5.77
C LEU A 298 27.76 25.56 -6.21
N MET A 299 28.70 24.65 -6.47
CA MET A 299 28.38 23.26 -6.79
C MET A 299 28.56 22.40 -5.54
N GLY A 300 27.49 21.72 -5.11
CA GLY A 300 27.53 20.89 -3.91
C GLY A 300 26.15 20.58 -3.36
N TRP A 301 26.10 20.27 -2.07
CA TRP A 301 24.88 19.97 -1.33
C TRP A 301 24.63 21.03 -0.27
N ASP A 302 23.42 21.59 -0.23
CA ASP A 302 22.97 22.32 0.97
C ASP A 302 22.38 21.35 2.01
N ALA A 303 21.87 21.90 3.10
CA ALA A 303 21.26 21.11 4.16
C ALA A 303 20.02 20.32 3.67
N GLU A 304 19.31 20.81 2.65
CA GLU A 304 18.14 20.14 2.07
C GLU A 304 18.57 18.96 1.19
N SER A 305 19.61 19.12 0.37
CA SER A 305 20.25 18.03 -0.37
C SER A 305 20.72 16.91 0.56
N LEU A 306 21.39 17.25 1.67
CA LEU A 306 21.82 16.26 2.66
C LEU A 306 20.63 15.52 3.29
N THR A 307 19.57 16.25 3.62
CA THR A 307 18.33 15.68 4.19
C THR A 307 17.66 14.73 3.19
N THR A 308 17.63 15.11 1.91
CA THR A 308 17.05 14.30 0.82
C THR A 308 17.84 13.01 0.62
N PHE A 309 19.18 13.08 0.65
CA PHE A 309 20.04 11.90 0.57
C PHE A 309 19.75 10.92 1.73
N PHE A 310 19.74 11.41 2.97
CA PHE A 310 19.48 10.56 4.13
C PHE A 310 18.03 10.05 4.17
N LEU A 311 17.06 10.80 3.64
CA LEU A 311 15.69 10.31 3.49
C LEU A 311 15.63 9.14 2.51
N ALA A 312 16.24 9.27 1.34
CA ALA A 312 16.31 8.18 0.37
C ALA A 312 17.00 6.95 0.95
N GLN A 313 18.12 7.13 1.65
CA GLN A 313 18.82 6.06 2.36
C GLN A 313 17.97 5.45 3.50
N THR A 314 17.19 6.26 4.23
CA THR A 314 16.32 5.75 5.31
C THR A 314 15.17 4.93 4.77
N LEU A 315 14.62 5.31 3.62
CA LEU A 315 13.53 4.56 2.98
C LEU A 315 14.02 3.22 2.42
N ASP A 316 15.25 3.17 1.92
CA ASP A 316 15.88 1.96 1.37
C ASP A 316 16.45 1.04 2.49
N ASP A 317 17.31 1.60 3.35
CA ASP A 317 17.91 0.89 4.49
C ASP A 317 17.97 1.78 5.76
N PRO A 318 16.92 1.72 6.61
CA PRO A 318 16.90 2.42 7.89
C PRO A 318 18.05 1.99 8.82
N LYS A 319 18.56 0.75 8.70
CA LYS A 319 19.64 0.24 9.55
C LYS A 319 20.97 0.87 9.16
N GLU A 320 21.24 0.98 7.85
CA GLU A 320 22.42 1.69 7.35
C GLU A 320 22.40 3.15 7.77
N THR A 321 21.23 3.81 7.73
CA THR A 321 21.09 5.17 8.25
C THR A 321 21.53 5.29 9.71
N ARG A 322 21.06 4.39 10.60
CA ARG A 322 21.49 4.40 12.01
C ARG A 322 22.99 4.14 12.17
N ALA A 323 23.54 3.21 11.40
CA ALA A 323 24.97 2.90 11.41
C ALA A 323 25.80 4.11 10.97
N ASP A 324 25.37 4.84 9.94
CA ASP A 324 26.05 6.04 9.48
C ASP A 324 25.97 7.17 10.49
N LEU A 325 24.81 7.43 11.09
CA LEU A 325 24.67 8.42 12.15
C LEU A 325 25.59 8.09 13.35
N ALA A 326 25.78 6.80 13.65
CA ALA A 326 26.73 6.38 14.68
C ALA A 326 28.20 6.72 14.35
N LYS A 327 28.60 6.61 13.09
CA LYS A 327 29.94 7.01 12.63
C LYS A 327 30.18 8.53 12.78
N PHE A 328 29.11 9.33 12.84
CA PHE A 328 29.16 10.77 13.14
C PHE A 328 29.12 11.10 14.64
N GLY A 329 29.12 10.09 15.52
CA GLY A 329 29.17 10.26 16.98
C GLY A 329 27.79 10.47 17.61
N PHE A 330 26.75 9.83 17.08
CA PHE A 330 25.42 9.78 17.66
C PHE A 330 25.08 8.36 18.09
N ASP A 331 24.35 8.20 19.19
CA ASP A 331 23.87 6.88 19.58
C ASP A 331 22.84 6.37 18.54
N PRO A 332 23.00 5.14 18.00
CA PRO A 332 22.16 4.67 16.89
C PRO A 332 20.69 4.48 17.27
N LYS A 333 20.35 4.42 18.56
CA LYS A 333 18.98 4.23 19.03
C LYS A 333 18.32 5.55 19.38
N THR A 334 18.95 6.34 20.24
CA THR A 334 18.41 7.57 20.80
C THR A 334 18.71 8.80 19.94
N LEU A 335 19.67 8.68 19.01
CA LEU A 335 20.20 9.79 18.21
C LEU A 335 20.75 10.95 19.06
N GLU A 336 21.05 10.70 20.33
CA GLU A 336 21.74 11.65 21.20
C GLU A 336 23.24 11.65 20.89
N PRO A 337 23.93 12.79 21.03
CA PRO A 337 25.38 12.83 20.87
C PRO A 337 26.05 11.87 21.85
N THR A 338 26.85 10.93 21.34
CA THR A 338 27.66 10.07 22.20
C THR A 338 28.80 10.94 22.73
N ALA A 339 29.03 10.93 24.05
CA ALA A 339 30.16 11.63 24.64
C ALA A 339 31.46 11.07 24.02
N MET A 340 32.17 11.91 23.26
CA MET A 340 33.53 11.62 22.79
C MET A 340 34.55 11.88 23.88
#